data_AF-Q8KYB0-F1
#
_entry.id   AF-Q8KYB0-F1
#
_cell.length_a   1.000
_cell.length_b   1.000
_cell.length_c   1.000
_cell.angle_alpha   90.00
_cell.angle_beta   90.00
_cell.angle_gamma   90.00
#
_symmetry.space_group_name_H-M   'P 1'
#
loop_
_entity.id
_entity.type
_entity.pdbx_description
1 polymer ?
#
loop_
_entity_poly.entity_id
_entity_poly.type
_entity_poly.pdbx_seq_one_letter_code
_entity_poly.pdbx_strand_id
1 'polypeptide(L)'
;GAARYLPLNYDLFKNDALIFEALKQKEMTIKSDKTPHFVKVSFPEFPFVGVWTAKAGTPFLCIEPWYGIADGAGESVELRDKAGIEHLEPEAVFASEYEITVG
;
A
#
# COMPACT_ATOMS: atom_id res chain seq x y z
N GLY A 1 -12.56 18.09 -3.62
CA GLY A 1 -11.11 17.79 -3.70
C GLY A 1 -10.79 16.73 -2.68
N ALA A 2 -10.12 15.65 -3.05
CA ALA A 2 -9.83 14.56 -2.12
C ALA A 2 -9.02 15.07 -0.92
N ALA A 3 -9.40 14.65 0.28
CA ALA A 3 -8.69 15.02 1.50
C ALA A 3 -7.23 14.53 1.41
N ARG A 4 -6.27 15.42 1.67
CA ARG A 4 -4.82 15.14 1.63
C ARG A 4 -4.34 14.36 2.87
N TYR A 5 -5.21 14.16 3.86
CA TYR A 5 -4.89 13.56 5.15
C TYR A 5 -5.98 12.56 5.57
N LEU A 6 -5.56 11.43 6.12
CA LEU A 6 -6.42 10.40 6.70
C LEU A 6 -6.11 10.26 8.20
N PRO A 7 -6.99 10.72 9.10
CA PRO A 7 -6.80 10.56 10.54
C PRO A 7 -6.83 9.07 10.93
N LEU A 8 -5.71 8.55 11.42
CA LEU A 8 -5.57 7.13 11.77
C LEU A 8 -6.30 6.80 13.08
N ASN A 9 -7.10 5.75 13.06
CA ASN A 9 -7.70 5.10 14.23
C ASN A 9 -7.88 3.60 13.94
N TYR A 10 -8.03 2.78 14.98
CA TYR A 10 -8.12 1.33 14.81
C TYR A 10 -9.40 0.88 14.08
N ASP A 11 -10.50 1.64 14.18
CA ASP A 11 -11.77 1.28 13.51
C ASP A 11 -11.67 1.34 11.99
N LEU A 12 -10.73 2.11 11.43
CA LEU A 12 -10.44 2.11 9.99
C LEU A 12 -10.01 0.75 9.48
N PHE A 13 -9.32 -0.04 10.31
CA PHE A 13 -8.71 -1.32 9.94
C PHE A 13 -9.48 -2.53 10.47
N LYS A 14 -10.71 -2.31 10.99
CA LYS A 14 -11.56 -3.39 11.50
C LYS A 14 -11.96 -4.42 10.44
N ASN A 15 -11.96 -4.00 9.17
CA ASN A 15 -12.29 -4.79 8.01
C ASN A 15 -11.05 -5.08 7.14
N ASP A 16 -9.89 -5.23 7.78
CA ASP A 16 -8.60 -5.47 7.12
C ASP A 16 -7.98 -4.22 6.45
N ALA A 17 -6.97 -4.44 5.60
CA ALA A 17 -6.16 -3.40 4.98
C ALA A 17 -6.99 -2.42 4.13
N LEU A 18 -6.60 -1.15 4.17
CA LEU A 18 -7.07 -0.15 3.22
C LEU A 18 -6.19 -0.24 1.97
N ILE A 19 -6.80 -0.64 0.85
CA ILE A 19 -6.09 -0.77 -0.43
C ILE A 19 -6.41 0.46 -1.28
N PHE A 20 -5.36 1.13 -1.76
CA PHE A 20 -5.48 2.27 -2.66
C PHE A 20 -4.91 1.93 -4.02
N GLU A 21 -5.69 2.23 -5.06
CA GLU A 21 -5.30 2.03 -6.46
C GLU A 21 -5.18 3.39 -7.16
N ALA A 22 -4.33 3.46 -8.19
CA ALA A 22 -4.22 4.64 -9.08
C ALA A 22 -4.05 5.98 -8.34
N LEU A 23 -3.35 5.98 -7.19
CA LEU A 23 -3.07 7.20 -6.45
C LEU A 23 -2.28 8.19 -7.31
N LYS A 24 -2.79 9.42 -7.39
CA LYS A 24 -2.11 10.52 -8.08
C LYS A 24 -0.80 10.91 -7.38
N GLN A 25 -0.77 10.82 -6.06
CA GLN A 25 0.44 11.01 -5.27
C GLN A 25 1.01 9.63 -4.93
N LYS A 26 2.20 9.36 -5.46
CA LYS A 26 2.92 8.09 -5.27
C LYS A 26 3.84 8.13 -4.06
N GLU A 27 3.33 8.72 -2.97
CA GLU A 27 3.99 8.75 -1.67
C GLU A 27 2.95 8.80 -0.55
N MET A 28 3.29 8.23 0.60
CA MET A 28 2.52 8.32 1.84
C MET A 28 3.42 8.67 3.01
N THR A 29 2.92 9.48 3.93
CA THR A 29 3.65 9.87 5.14
C THR A 29 2.80 9.57 6.36
N ILE A 30 3.33 8.76 7.28
CA ILE A 30 2.81 8.67 8.65
C ILE A 30 3.54 9.71 9.51
N LYS A 31 2.76 10.53 10.21
CA LYS A 31 3.24 11.59 11.09
C LYS A 31 2.26 11.83 12.23
N SER A 32 2.70 12.56 13.25
CA SER A 32 1.87 12.94 14.40
C SER A 32 2.02 14.43 14.68
N ASP A 33 0.95 15.09 15.10
CA ASP A 33 1.04 16.49 15.58
C ASP A 33 1.73 16.60 16.96
N LYS A 34 2.09 15.47 17.58
CA LYS A 34 2.72 15.40 18.91
C LYS A 34 4.25 15.36 18.86
N THR A 35 4.83 15.14 17.68
CA THR A 35 6.29 14.98 17.50
C THR A 35 6.67 15.41 16.09
N PRO A 36 7.89 15.96 15.85
CA PRO A 36 8.35 16.24 14.50
C PRO A 36 8.61 14.97 13.68
N HIS A 37 8.68 13.80 14.32
CA HIS A 37 9.07 12.56 13.65
C HIS A 37 8.07 12.09 12.60
N PHE A 38 8.59 11.55 11.50
CA PHE A 38 7.79 10.97 10.42
C PHE A 38 8.50 9.81 9.73
N VAL A 39 7.69 8.98 9.07
CA VAL A 39 8.16 8.01 8.07
C VAL A 39 7.40 8.29 6.79
N LYS A 40 8.13 8.50 5.69
CA LYS A 40 7.59 8.67 4.35
C LYS A 40 8.02 7.51 3.47
N VAL A 41 7.06 6.92 2.77
CA VAL A 41 7.33 5.90 1.74
C VAL A 41 6.96 6.51 0.39
N SER A 42 7.93 6.56 -0.53
CA SER A 42 7.75 7.00 -1.91
C SER A 42 7.83 5.79 -2.84
N PHE A 43 6.81 5.60 -3.66
CA PHE A 43 6.59 4.39 -4.46
C PHE A 43 6.09 4.75 -5.88
N PRO A 44 6.90 5.46 -6.69
CA PRO A 44 6.47 6.05 -7.97
C PRO A 44 5.86 5.04 -8.95
N GLU A 45 6.41 3.84 -9.00
CA GLU A 45 6.07 2.85 -10.02
C GLU A 45 4.94 1.89 -9.57
N PHE A 46 4.70 1.79 -8.26
CA PHE A 46 3.78 0.79 -7.71
C PHE A 46 2.30 1.12 -8.03
N PRO A 47 1.54 0.17 -8.59
CA PRO A 47 0.14 0.38 -8.95
C PRO A 47 -0.79 0.44 -7.72
N PHE A 48 -0.44 -0.30 -6.66
CA PHE A 48 -1.24 -0.44 -5.45
C PHE A 48 -0.42 -0.08 -4.21
N VAL A 49 -1.11 0.37 -3.15
CA VAL A 49 -0.54 0.46 -1.82
C VAL A 49 -1.56 0.00 -0.78
N GLY A 50 -1.15 -0.95 0.07
CA GLY A 50 -1.88 -1.36 1.26
C GLY A 50 -1.48 -0.51 2.46
N VAL A 51 -2.46 -0.13 3.28
CA VAL A 51 -2.24 0.47 4.61
C VAL A 51 -2.95 -0.39 5.63
N TRP A 52 -2.21 -0.86 6.64
CA TRP A 52 -2.73 -1.85 7.57
C TRP A 52 -2.15 -1.70 8.99
N THR A 53 -2.93 -2.03 10.00
CA THR A 53 -2.42 -2.36 11.33
C THR A 53 -3.28 -3.46 11.91
N ALA A 54 -2.72 -4.22 12.85
CA ALA A 54 -3.46 -5.24 13.57
C ALA A 54 -4.44 -4.60 14.58
N LYS A 55 -4.98 -5.44 15.47
CA LYS A 55 -5.96 -5.05 16.49
C LYS A 55 -5.52 -3.86 17.35
N ALA A 56 -6.51 -3.25 18.02
CA ALA A 56 -6.31 -2.18 18.98
C ALA A 56 -5.15 -2.47 19.96
N GLY A 57 -4.27 -1.48 20.11
CA GLY A 57 -3.06 -1.57 20.93
C GLY A 57 -1.80 -1.96 20.17
N THR A 58 -1.90 -2.30 18.88
CA THR A 58 -0.73 -2.58 18.02
C THR A 58 0.06 -1.29 17.76
N PRO A 59 1.34 -1.19 18.19
CA PRO A 59 2.09 0.06 18.16
C PRO A 59 2.81 0.31 16.82
N PHE A 60 2.22 -0.15 15.71
CA PHE A 60 2.78 0.07 14.38
C PHE A 60 1.68 0.15 13.31
N LEU A 61 2.05 0.68 12.15
CA LEU A 61 1.25 0.70 10.93
C LEU A 61 2.16 0.27 9.77
N CYS A 62 1.63 -0.54 8.86
CA CYS A 62 2.26 -0.92 7.62
C CYS A 62 1.83 0.04 6.49
N ILE A 63 2.79 0.39 5.63
CA ILE A 63 2.56 1.02 4.33
C ILE A 63 3.26 0.09 3.32
N GLU A 64 2.48 -0.50 2.42
CA GLU A 64 2.90 -1.66 1.65
C GLU A 64 2.69 -1.40 0.15
N PRO A 65 3.70 -0.87 -0.57
CA PRO A 65 3.63 -0.75 -2.02
C PRO A 65 3.60 -2.14 -2.68
N TRP A 66 2.63 -2.41 -3.55
CA TRP A 66 2.46 -3.73 -4.17
C TRP A 66 2.47 -3.70 -5.70
N TYR A 67 3.21 -4.64 -6.29
CA TYR A 67 3.06 -5.15 -7.64
C TYR A 67 2.35 -6.50 -7.56
N GLY A 68 1.02 -6.44 -7.47
CA GLY A 68 0.17 -7.57 -7.09
C GLY A 68 -0.99 -7.12 -6.23
N ILE A 69 -2.09 -7.88 -6.27
CA ILE A 69 -3.22 -7.69 -5.37
C ILE A 69 -3.79 -9.07 -4.98
N ALA A 70 -4.52 -9.10 -3.87
CA ALA A 70 -5.25 -10.29 -3.43
C ALA A 70 -6.27 -10.73 -4.48
N ASP A 71 -6.70 -11.99 -4.41
CA ASP A 71 -7.75 -12.50 -5.30
C ASP A 71 -9.04 -11.70 -5.13
N GLY A 72 -9.76 -11.51 -6.25
CA GLY A 72 -11.08 -10.92 -6.22
C GLY A 72 -12.08 -11.81 -5.48
N ALA A 73 -13.17 -11.21 -5.00
CA ALA A 73 -14.28 -11.98 -4.47
C ALA A 73 -14.92 -12.81 -5.60
N GLY A 74 -15.05 -14.12 -5.41
CA GLY A 74 -15.66 -15.01 -6.40
C GLY A 74 -14.93 -16.34 -6.54
N GLU A 75 -15.10 -16.96 -7.69
CA GLU A 75 -14.39 -18.19 -8.05
C GLU A 75 -12.92 -17.90 -8.38
N SER A 76 -12.06 -18.90 -8.19
CA SER A 76 -10.66 -18.81 -8.59
C SER A 76 -10.55 -18.60 -10.10
N VAL A 77 -9.62 -17.75 -10.50
CA VAL A 77 -9.22 -17.57 -11.89
C VAL A 77 -7.90 -18.30 -12.16
N GLU A 78 -7.63 -18.55 -13.44
CA GLU A 78 -6.31 -19.02 -13.87
C GLU A 78 -5.26 -17.94 -13.58
N LEU A 79 -4.02 -18.37 -13.29
CA LEU A 79 -2.94 -17.45 -12.90
C LEU A 79 -2.72 -16.32 -13.92
N ARG A 80 -2.78 -16.64 -15.22
CA ARG A 80 -2.60 -15.68 -16.32
C ARG A 80 -3.68 -14.61 -16.38
N ASP A 81 -4.83 -14.86 -15.75
CA ASP A 81 -6.00 -13.99 -15.76
C ASP A 81 -6.17 -13.28 -14.39
N LYS A 82 -5.23 -13.49 -13.44
CA LYS A 82 -5.24 -12.88 -12.11
C LYS A 82 -4.95 -11.38 -12.19
N ALA A 83 -5.79 -10.58 -11.56
CA ALA A 83 -5.62 -9.13 -11.52
C ALA A 83 -4.30 -8.73 -10.84
N GLY A 84 -3.63 -7.72 -11.40
CA GLY A 84 -2.41 -7.13 -10.83
C GLY A 84 -1.17 -8.02 -10.90
N ILE A 85 -1.22 -9.16 -11.59
CA ILE A 85 -0.04 -10.00 -11.78
C ILE A 85 0.87 -9.43 -12.87
N GLU A 86 2.17 -9.38 -12.59
CA GLU A 86 3.17 -8.99 -13.59
C GLU A 86 3.48 -10.17 -14.52
N HIS A 87 3.43 -9.91 -15.82
CA HIS A 87 3.75 -10.90 -16.85
C HIS A 87 5.14 -10.64 -17.41
N LEU A 88 5.99 -11.67 -17.38
CA LEU A 88 7.34 -11.59 -17.92
C LEU A 88 7.55 -12.63 -19.01
N GLU A 89 8.08 -12.18 -20.14
CA GLU A 89 8.57 -13.06 -21.18
C GLU A 89 9.82 -13.82 -20.71
N PRO A 90 10.17 -14.96 -21.34
CA PRO A 90 11.42 -15.64 -21.05
C PRO A 90 12.62 -14.68 -21.12
N GLU A 91 13.52 -14.79 -20.13
CA GLU A 91 14.72 -13.96 -19.98
C GLU A 91 14.48 -12.47 -19.64
N ALA A 92 13.22 -12.03 -19.52
CA ALA A 92 12.92 -10.67 -19.08
C ALA A 92 13.28 -10.45 -17.60
N VAL A 93 13.67 -9.21 -17.28
CA VAL A 93 13.95 -8.76 -15.92
C VAL A 93 12.95 -7.67 -15.56
N PHE A 94 12.26 -7.88 -14.44
CA PHE A 94 11.46 -6.84 -13.79
C PHE A 94 12.27 -6.23 -12.65
N ALA A 95 12.29 -4.90 -12.57
CA ALA A 95 12.90 -4.15 -11.49
C ALA A 95 11.92 -3.07 -11.03
N SER A 96 11.88 -2.82 -9.73
CA SER A 96 11.13 -1.72 -9.14
C SER A 96 11.80 -1.24 -7.87
N GLU A 97 11.52 0.00 -7.51
CA GLU A 97 12.09 0.63 -6.31
C GLU A 97 11.07 1.45 -5.51
N TYR A 98 11.24 1.44 -4.20
CA TYR A 98 10.60 2.39 -3.30
C TYR A 98 11.63 2.94 -2.33
N GLU A 99 11.37 4.14 -1.83
CA GLU A 99 12.24 4.82 -0.88
C GLU A 99 11.51 4.99 0.46
N ILE A 100 12.24 4.80 1.56
CA ILE A 100 11.79 5.16 2.90
C ILE A 100 12.64 6.31 3.42
N THR A 101 12.02 7.47 3.63
CA THR A 101 12.63 8.61 4.31
C THR A 101 12.17 8.66 5.77
N VAL A 102 13.10 8.82 6.70
CA VAL A 102 12.83 8.97 8.15
C VAL A 102 13.28 10.36 8.61
N GLY A 103 12.47 11.03 9.43
CA GLY A 103 12.80 12.32 10.04
C GLY A 103 12.20 12.49 11.43
#